data_AF-A0A239R152-F1
#
_entry.id   AF-A0A239R152-F1
#
_cell.length_a   1.000
_cell.length_b   1.000
_cell.length_c   1.000
_cell.angle_alpha   90.00
_cell.angle_beta   90.00
_cell.angle_gamma   90.00
#
_symmetry.space_group_name_H-M   'P 1'
#
loop_
_entity.id
_entity.type
_entity.pdbx_description
1 polymer ?
#
loop_
_entity_poly.entity_id
_entity_poly.type
_entity_poly.pdbx_seq_one_letter_code
_entity_poly.pdbx_strand_id
1 'polypeptide(L)'
;MNAYNNTYKTLIKRGIFPLLLLLLPLCFCSCEKDIEHYPEMVAYYAESKNLPSVTADSIARFTQKVDHFVVQYPAAKEDSLYPDIIQNIYIALGGIHIFINDEWKEEYHIEF
;
A
#
# COMPACT_ATOMS: atom_id res chain seq x y z
N MET A 1 20.88 16.48 49.81
CA MET A 1 20.46 16.71 48.40
C MET A 1 21.63 17.30 47.62
N ASN A 2 21.84 16.86 46.36
CA ASN A 2 22.83 17.34 45.37
C ASN A 2 24.05 16.46 45.03
N ALA A 3 24.07 15.17 45.37
CA ALA A 3 25.07 14.24 44.80
C ALA A 3 24.70 13.76 43.37
N TYR A 4 23.43 13.85 42.97
CA TYR A 4 22.96 13.44 41.64
C TYR A 4 23.28 14.46 40.53
N ASN A 5 23.65 15.70 40.88
CA ASN A 5 23.81 16.78 39.91
C ASN A 5 25.17 16.84 39.20
N ASN A 6 26.15 16.06 39.64
CA ASN A 6 27.50 16.12 39.09
C ASN A 6 27.83 14.97 38.13
N THR A 7 27.04 13.89 38.12
CA THR A 7 27.29 12.71 37.28
C THR A 7 26.95 12.98 35.80
N TYR A 8 25.86 13.69 35.51
CA TYR A 8 25.52 14.03 34.12
C TYR A 8 26.45 15.07 33.49
N LYS A 9 27.02 15.98 34.29
CA LYS A 9 27.96 17.00 33.79
C LYS A 9 29.32 16.41 33.41
N THR A 10 29.72 15.30 34.03
CA THR A 10 30.99 14.61 33.71
C THR A 10 30.87 13.61 32.57
N LEU A 11 29.69 13.00 32.38
CA LEU A 11 29.45 12.08 31.26
C LEU A 11 29.44 12.77 29.88
N ILE A 12 29.02 14.04 29.79
CA ILE A 12 29.01 14.81 28.53
C ILE A 12 30.45 15.17 28.07
N LYS A 13 31.41 15.30 29.01
CA LYS A 13 32.79 15.71 28.70
C LYS A 13 33.71 14.58 28.23
N ARG A 14 33.27 13.32 28.29
CA ARG A 14 34.03 12.16 27.82
C ARG A 14 33.27 11.49 26.70
N GLY A 15 33.28 12.10 25.51
CA GLY A 15 33.30 11.45 24.18
C GLY A 15 32.44 10.22 23.89
N ILE A 16 31.36 9.92 24.62
CA ILE A 16 30.52 8.72 24.39
C ILE A 16 29.30 9.05 23.52
N PHE A 17 29.17 10.28 23.03
CA PHE A 17 28.06 10.66 22.15
C PHE A 17 28.18 10.27 20.66
N PRO A 18 29.33 9.89 20.07
CA PRO A 18 29.34 9.54 18.65
C PRO A 18 29.08 8.05 18.38
N LEU A 19 28.87 7.21 19.40
CA LEU A 19 28.68 5.77 19.18
C LEU A 19 27.24 5.39 18.82
N LEU A 20 26.24 6.20 19.18
CA LEU A 20 24.83 5.87 18.94
C LEU A 20 24.37 6.19 17.51
N LEU A 21 25.14 6.96 16.74
CA LEU A 21 24.81 7.38 15.37
C LEU A 21 25.39 6.45 14.29
N LEU A 22 26.22 5.46 14.68
CA LEU A 22 26.88 4.54 13.74
C LEU A 22 26.10 3.23 13.48
N LEU A 23 24.93 3.05 14.12
CA LEU A 23 24.08 1.85 13.97
C LEU A 23 22.96 2.00 12.93
N LEU A 24 22.96 3.07 12.14
CA LEU A 24 21.89 3.41 11.20
C LEU A 24 22.12 3.08 9.70
N PRO A 25 23.06 2.23 9.24
CA PRO A 25 23.08 1.87 7.82
C PRO A 25 22.91 0.36 7.59
N LEU A 26 21.88 -0.30 8.13
CA LEU A 26 21.65 -1.73 7.83
C LEU A 26 20.16 -2.14 7.77
N CYS A 27 19.28 -1.36 7.13
CA CYS A 27 17.95 -1.89 6.82
C CYS A 27 17.29 -1.33 5.54
N PHE A 28 18.09 -1.02 4.51
CA PHE A 28 17.58 -1.06 3.14
C PHE A 28 18.02 -2.39 2.54
N CYS A 29 17.53 -3.49 3.13
CA CYS A 29 17.45 -4.73 2.38
C CYS A 29 16.36 -4.46 1.34
N SER A 30 16.76 -3.87 0.21
CA SER A 30 15.99 -3.96 -1.03
C SER A 30 16.05 -5.43 -1.42
N CYS A 31 15.24 -6.22 -0.72
CA CYS A 31 14.90 -7.55 -1.14
C CYS A 31 14.08 -7.31 -2.40
N GLU A 32 14.76 -7.31 -3.55
CA GLU A 32 14.15 -7.63 -4.83
C GLU A 32 13.57 -9.04 -4.62
N LYS A 33 12.36 -9.08 -4.04
CA LYS A 33 11.56 -10.28 -4.08
C LYS A 33 11.34 -10.49 -5.55
N ASP A 34 11.83 -11.61 -6.06
CA ASP A 34 11.35 -12.15 -7.33
C ASP A 34 9.83 -12.22 -7.20
N ILE A 35 9.15 -11.20 -7.77
CA ILE A 35 7.70 -11.11 -7.72
C ILE A 35 7.25 -12.29 -8.56
N GLU A 36 6.69 -13.29 -7.88
CA GLU A 36 6.12 -14.44 -8.54
C GLU A 36 5.02 -13.92 -9.47
N HIS A 37 5.26 -14.02 -10.77
CA HIS A 37 4.35 -13.50 -11.77
C HIS A 37 3.20 -14.48 -11.94
N TYR A 38 2.01 -14.08 -11.52
CA TYR A 38 0.80 -14.89 -11.61
C TYR A 38 0.06 -14.58 -12.93
N PRO A 39 0.05 -15.48 -13.93
CA PRO A 39 -0.65 -15.25 -15.20
C PRO A 39 -2.15 -14.95 -15.01
N GLU A 40 -2.76 -15.49 -13.96
CA GLU A 40 -4.14 -15.22 -13.56
C GLU A 40 -4.37 -13.73 -13.28
N MET A 41 -3.38 -13.00 -12.76
CA MET A 41 -3.50 -11.57 -12.47
C MET A 41 -3.63 -10.75 -13.75
N VAL A 42 -2.97 -11.17 -14.84
CA VAL A 42 -3.14 -10.56 -16.16
C VAL A 42 -4.56 -10.78 -16.68
N ALA A 43 -5.10 -11.99 -16.50
CA ALA A 43 -6.47 -12.31 -16.91
C ALA A 43 -7.51 -11.54 -16.07
N TYR A 44 -7.31 -11.49 -14.75
CA TYR A 44 -8.17 -10.74 -13.84
C TYR A 44 -8.13 -9.24 -14.12
N TYR A 45 -6.96 -8.69 -14.45
CA TYR A 45 -6.84 -7.30 -14.87
C TYR A 45 -7.57 -7.02 -16.20
N ALA A 46 -7.48 -7.93 -17.17
CA ALA A 46 -8.22 -7.80 -18.42
C ALA A 46 -9.74 -7.81 -18.21
N GLU A 47 -10.22 -8.70 -17.34
CA GLU A 47 -11.63 -8.81 -16.97
C GLU A 47 -12.11 -7.63 -16.12
N SER A 48 -11.29 -7.14 -15.18
CA SER A 48 -11.65 -6.05 -14.26
C SER A 48 -11.97 -4.76 -14.99
N LYS A 49 -11.32 -4.50 -16.13
CA LYS A 49 -11.59 -3.33 -16.99
C LYS A 49 -13.01 -3.28 -17.56
N ASN A 50 -13.71 -4.41 -17.59
CA ASN A 50 -15.08 -4.51 -18.10
C ASN A 50 -16.13 -4.52 -16.99
N LEU A 51 -15.74 -4.46 -15.71
CA LEU A 51 -16.70 -4.50 -14.60
C LEU A 51 -17.76 -3.37 -14.62
N PRO A 52 -17.46 -2.14 -15.07
CA PRO A 52 -18.48 -1.09 -15.14
C PRO A 52 -19.63 -1.38 -16.12
N SER A 53 -19.48 -2.33 -17.05
CA SER A 53 -20.49 -2.66 -18.06
C SER A 53 -21.29 -3.93 -17.76
N VAL A 54 -21.03 -4.59 -16.63
CA VAL A 54 -21.73 -5.83 -16.23
C VAL A 54 -22.65 -5.62 -15.04
N THR A 55 -23.46 -6.63 -14.74
CA THR A 55 -24.41 -6.58 -13.61
C THR A 55 -23.70 -6.66 -12.25
N ALA A 56 -24.35 -6.14 -11.20
CA ALA A 56 -23.86 -6.22 -9.82
C ALA A 56 -23.53 -7.66 -9.37
N ASP A 57 -24.36 -8.64 -9.74
CA ASP A 57 -24.09 -10.06 -9.47
C ASP A 57 -22.78 -10.54 -10.12
N SER A 58 -22.47 -10.04 -11.30
CA SER A 58 -21.24 -10.39 -12.02
C SER A 58 -20.02 -9.76 -11.37
N ILE A 59 -20.15 -8.52 -10.88
CA ILE A 59 -19.11 -7.85 -10.08
C ILE A 59 -18.87 -8.66 -8.79
N ALA A 60 -19.93 -9.04 -8.07
CA ALA A 60 -19.80 -9.81 -6.83
C ALA A 60 -19.09 -11.17 -7.05
N ARG A 61 -19.46 -11.89 -8.13
CA ARG A 61 -18.79 -13.14 -8.51
C ARG A 61 -17.31 -12.92 -8.86
N PHE A 62 -16.99 -11.84 -9.57
CA PHE A 62 -15.61 -11.51 -9.88
C PHE A 62 -14.79 -11.18 -8.63
N THR A 63 -15.34 -10.37 -7.72
CA THR A 63 -14.70 -10.05 -6.44
C THR A 63 -14.41 -11.31 -5.63
N GLN A 64 -15.37 -12.24 -5.53
CA GLN A 64 -15.17 -13.51 -4.84
C GLN A 64 -14.10 -14.37 -5.52
N LYS A 65 -14.02 -14.36 -6.85
CA LYS A 65 -12.99 -15.08 -7.60
C LYS A 65 -11.58 -14.57 -7.27
N VAL A 66 -11.40 -13.25 -7.29
CA VAL A 66 -10.12 -12.60 -6.95
C VAL A 66 -9.77 -12.86 -5.49
N ASP A 67 -10.71 -12.72 -4.56
CA ASP A 67 -10.50 -12.98 -3.13
C ASP A 67 -10.07 -14.44 -2.88
N HIS A 68 -10.77 -15.41 -3.50
CA HIS A 68 -10.42 -16.82 -3.36
C HIS A 68 -9.00 -17.10 -3.87
N PHE A 69 -8.61 -16.50 -5.00
CA PHE A 69 -7.28 -16.65 -5.56
C PHE A 69 -6.20 -16.12 -4.59
N VAL A 70 -6.37 -14.91 -4.04
CA VAL A 70 -5.36 -14.35 -3.11
C VAL A 70 -5.37 -15.01 -1.73
N VAL A 71 -6.44 -15.71 -1.35
CA VAL A 71 -6.45 -16.59 -0.16
C VAL A 71 -5.60 -17.83 -0.42
N GLN A 72 -5.68 -18.43 -1.61
CA GLN A 72 -4.87 -19.58 -2.01
C GLN A 72 -3.39 -19.19 -2.25
N TYR A 73 -3.16 -18.01 -2.82
CA TYR A 73 -1.84 -17.49 -3.17
C TYR A 73 -1.63 -16.10 -2.55
N PRO A 74 -1.27 -16.02 -1.25
CA PRO A 74 -1.14 -14.74 -0.55
C PRO A 74 -0.12 -13.78 -1.17
N ALA A 75 0.94 -14.30 -1.81
CA ALA A 75 1.96 -13.50 -2.48
C ALA A 75 1.43 -12.79 -3.73
N ALA A 76 0.30 -13.21 -4.31
CA ALA A 76 -0.34 -12.51 -5.42
C ALA A 76 -0.82 -11.08 -5.06
N LYS A 77 -0.95 -10.77 -3.76
CA LYS A 77 -1.21 -9.40 -3.30
C LYS A 77 -0.04 -8.44 -3.54
N GLU A 78 1.17 -8.98 -3.74
CA GLU A 78 2.37 -8.22 -4.05
C GLU A 78 2.55 -8.03 -5.57
N ASP A 79 1.71 -8.65 -6.40
CA ASP A 79 1.72 -8.43 -7.85
C ASP A 79 1.32 -6.99 -8.19
N SER A 80 2.05 -6.38 -9.11
CA SER A 80 1.82 -5.00 -9.57
C SER A 80 0.41 -4.72 -10.09
N LEU A 81 -0.32 -5.72 -10.60
CA LEU A 81 -1.67 -5.57 -11.14
C LEU A 81 -2.76 -5.69 -10.08
N TYR A 82 -2.46 -6.27 -8.92
CA TYR A 82 -3.44 -6.42 -7.83
C TYR A 82 -4.11 -5.09 -7.42
N PRO A 83 -3.38 -3.99 -7.14
CA PRO A 83 -4.01 -2.72 -6.77
C PRO A 83 -4.98 -2.21 -7.84
N ASP A 84 -4.64 -2.33 -9.12
CA ASP A 84 -5.49 -1.87 -10.22
C ASP A 84 -6.77 -2.72 -10.36
N ILE A 85 -6.68 -4.04 -10.13
CA ILE A 85 -7.84 -4.94 -10.11
C ILE A 85 -8.80 -4.52 -9.00
N ILE A 86 -8.29 -4.26 -7.80
CA ILE A 86 -9.09 -3.83 -6.64
C ILE A 86 -9.72 -2.45 -6.90
N GLN A 87 -8.98 -1.52 -7.50
CA GLN A 87 -9.50 -0.21 -7.87
C GLN A 87 -10.67 -0.34 -8.86
N ASN A 88 -10.53 -1.18 -9.88
CA ASN A 88 -11.59 -1.41 -10.88
C ASN A 88 -12.85 -2.02 -10.24
N ILE A 89 -12.70 -2.95 -9.30
CA ILE A 89 -13.83 -3.49 -8.51
C ILE A 89 -14.52 -2.37 -7.75
N TYR A 90 -13.75 -1.53 -7.06
CA TYR A 90 -14.29 -0.44 -6.25
C TYR A 90 -15.08 0.58 -7.10
N ILE A 91 -14.52 1.00 -8.24
CA ILE A 91 -15.20 1.89 -9.20
C ILE A 91 -16.51 1.26 -9.69
N ALA A 92 -16.48 -0.02 -10.07
CA ALA A 92 -17.66 -0.72 -10.57
C ALA A 92 -18.78 -0.87 -9.53
N LEU A 93 -18.43 -0.94 -8.24
CA LEU A 93 -19.39 -0.94 -7.13
C LEU A 93 -19.98 0.44 -6.82
N GLY A 94 -19.65 1.48 -7.58
CA GLY A 94 -20.09 2.85 -7.34
C GLY A 94 -19.21 3.63 -6.36
N GLY A 95 -18.01 3.12 -6.06
CA GLY A 95 -17.01 3.82 -5.26
C GLY A 95 -16.47 5.03 -6.01
N ILE A 96 -16.92 6.23 -5.60
CA ILE A 96 -16.45 7.50 -6.14
C ILE A 96 -14.93 7.62 -5.89
N HIS A 97 -14.13 7.56 -6.95
CA HIS A 97 -12.73 8.01 -6.94
C HIS A 97 -12.71 9.51 -7.20
N ILE A 98 -12.62 10.32 -6.15
CA ILE A 98 -12.25 11.71 -6.30
C ILE A 98 -10.74 11.72 -6.58
N PHE A 99 -10.37 11.79 -7.86
CA PHE A 99 -9.02 12.18 -8.24
C PHE A 99 -8.87 13.66 -7.92
N ILE A 100 -8.39 13.98 -6.71
CA ILE A 100 -7.92 15.32 -6.42
C ILE A 100 -6.59 15.47 -7.16
N ASN A 101 -6.66 15.90 -8.42
CA ASN A 101 -5.52 16.56 -9.04
C ASN A 101 -5.41 17.92 -8.34
N ASP A 102 -4.32 18.14 -7.62
CA ASP A 102 -4.03 19.39 -6.91
C ASP A 102 -3.89 20.63 -7.84
N GLU A 103 -4.21 20.49 -9.13
CA GLU A 103 -4.08 21.54 -10.14
C GLU A 103 -5.33 22.40 -10.33
N TRP A 104 -6.52 21.97 -9.91
CA TRP A 104 -7.74 22.77 -10.08
C TRP A 104 -8.62 22.75 -8.83
N LYS A 105 -8.42 23.75 -7.98
CA LYS A 105 -9.46 24.20 -7.04
C LYS A 105 -10.63 24.70 -7.87
N GLU A 106 -11.71 23.96 -7.99
CA GLU A 106 -13.05 24.55 -8.17
C GLU A 106 -14.14 23.47 -8.05
N GLU A 107 -15.00 23.68 -7.05
CA GLU A 107 -16.42 23.33 -6.91
C GLU A 107 -16.94 21.99 -7.48
N TYR A 108 -17.32 21.08 -6.57
CA TYR A 108 -18.03 19.84 -6.91
C TYR A 108 -19.53 20.00 -6.66
N HIS A 109 -20.33 19.91 -7.72
CA HIS A 109 -21.77 19.66 -7.63
C HIS A 109 -22.02 18.15 -7.67
N ILE A 110 -22.73 17.63 -6.66
CA ILE A 110 -23.23 16.25 -6.62
C ILE A 110 -24.71 16.30 -6.98
N GLU A 111 -25.10 15.69 -8.09
CA GLU A 111 -26.52 15.43 -8.40
C GLU A 111 -26.84 13.96 -8.08
N PHE A 112 -27.98 13.75 -7.39
CA PHE A 112 -28.50 12.47 -6.93
C PHE A 112 -29.38 11.79 -7.99
#